data_AF-A0A822JBM2-F1
#
_entry.id   AF-A0A822JBM2-F1
#
_cell.length_a   1.000
_cell.length_b   1.000
_cell.length_c   1.000
_cell.angle_alpha   90.00
_cell.angle_beta   90.00
_cell.angle_gamma   90.00
#
_symmetry.space_group_name_H-M   'P 1'
#
loop_
_entity.id
_entity.type
_entity.pdbx_description
1 polymer ?
#
loop_
_entity_poly.entity_id
_entity_poly.type
_entity_poly.pdbx_seq_one_letter_code
_entity_poly.pdbx_strand_id
1 'polypeptide(L)'
;MYDLTECPLCNKQYIRETTITEYNDNGEYYYDVKDGNWCLPKDICNQILQQKDNFLKDGMSLRELCIKLMQLFDLTRRTACKYTNWLINTVPVYLPDRKHIRLIPT
;
A
#
# COMPACT_ATOMS: atom_id res chain seq x y z
N MET A 1 7.93 -13.48 -7.86
CA MET A 1 7.30 -14.08 -9.06
C MET A 1 6.37 -13.02 -9.63
N TYR A 2 6.35 -12.81 -10.94
CA TYR A 2 5.50 -11.79 -11.57
C TYR A 2 4.42 -12.50 -12.38
N ASP A 3 3.15 -12.21 -12.10
CA ASP A 3 2.00 -12.72 -12.86
C ASP A 3 1.43 -11.64 -13.75
N LEU A 4 1.22 -11.97 -15.02
CA LEU A 4 0.42 -11.15 -15.93
C LEU A 4 -1.04 -11.31 -15.55
N THR A 5 -1.65 -10.23 -15.04
CA THR A 5 -3.08 -10.19 -14.70
C THR A 5 -3.79 -9.18 -15.58
N GLU A 6 -5.06 -9.43 -15.89
CA GLU A 6 -5.87 -8.56 -16.73
C GLU A 6 -6.83 -7.73 -15.88
N CYS A 7 -7.06 -6.47 -16.26
CA CYS A 7 -8.01 -5.62 -15.57
C CYS A 7 -9.43 -6.03 -15.99
N PRO A 8 -10.31 -6.47 -15.07
CA PRO A 8 -11.65 -6.94 -15.43
C PRO A 8 -12.56 -5.84 -16.00
N LEU A 9 -12.16 -4.57 -15.86
CA LEU A 9 -12.92 -3.41 -16.34
C LEU A 9 -12.47 -2.89 -17.71
N CYS A 10 -11.18 -3.06 -18.06
CA CYS A 10 -10.64 -2.48 -19.30
C CYS A 10 -9.79 -3.43 -20.13
N ASN A 11 -9.71 -4.72 -19.75
CA ASN A 11 -8.99 -5.78 -20.46
C ASN A 11 -7.51 -5.47 -20.73
N LYS A 12 -6.92 -4.54 -19.97
CA LYS A 12 -5.49 -4.24 -20.06
C LYS A 12 -4.71 -5.19 -19.16
N GLN A 13 -3.66 -5.77 -19.74
CA GLN A 13 -2.70 -6.60 -19.02
C GLN A 13 -1.76 -5.72 -18.19
N TYR A 14 -1.51 -6.12 -16.95
CA TYR A 14 -0.50 -5.53 -16.08
C TYR A 14 0.27 -6.63 -15.36
N ILE A 15 1.50 -6.28 -14.98
CA ILE A 15 2.39 -7.16 -14.25
C ILE A 15 2.08 -6.99 -12.77
N ARG A 16 1.56 -8.05 -12.16
CA ARG A 16 1.35 -8.15 -10.72
C ARG A 16 2.55 -8.86 -10.10
N GLU A 17 3.20 -8.23 -9.14
CA GLU A 17 4.18 -8.93 -8.32
C GLU A 17 3.41 -9.79 -7.29
N THR A 18 3.48 -11.11 -7.40
CA THR A 18 2.80 -12.03 -6.45
C THR A 18 3.62 -12.33 -5.20
N THR A 19 4.85 -11.84 -5.17
CA THR A 19 5.68 -11.86 -3.97
C THR A 19 5.21 -10.74 -3.05
N ILE A 20 4.50 -11.12 -1.97
CA ILE A 20 4.47 -10.32 -0.74
C ILE A 20 5.95 -10.14 -0.36
N THR A 21 6.53 -9.01 -0.71
CA THR A 21 7.83 -8.65 -0.17
C THR A 21 7.54 -8.37 1.29
N GLU A 22 7.94 -9.21 2.23
CA GLU A 22 7.94 -8.76 3.62
C GLU A 22 8.84 -7.53 3.66
N TYR A 23 8.27 -6.40 4.09
CA TYR A 23 9.07 -5.19 4.24
C TYR A 23 10.01 -5.41 5.43
N ASN A 24 11.24 -5.84 5.13
CA ASN A 24 12.31 -5.99 6.09
C ASN A 24 12.85 -4.58 6.40
N ASP A 25 12.50 -4.05 7.56
CA ASP A 25 13.11 -2.84 8.10
C ASP A 25 14.05 -3.19 9.26
N ASN A 26 15.11 -2.41 9.39
CA ASN A 26 16.27 -2.61 10.27
C ASN A 26 15.97 -2.43 11.79
N GLY A 27 14.76 -2.72 12.26
CA GLY A 27 14.37 -2.56 13.67
C GLY A 27 13.96 -1.14 14.07
N GLU A 28 13.61 -0.28 13.11
CA GLU A 28 13.03 1.04 13.41
C GLU A 28 11.60 0.89 13.96
N TYR A 29 11.23 1.72 14.94
CA TYR A 29 9.87 1.78 15.49
C TYR A 29 9.18 3.05 14.98
N TYR A 30 7.87 2.96 14.73
CA TYR A 30 7.05 4.07 14.25
C TYR A 30 5.87 4.30 15.18
N TYR A 31 5.41 5.55 15.28
CA TYR A 31 4.33 5.91 16.20
C TYR A 31 2.98 5.83 15.50
N ASP A 32 2.14 4.88 15.92
CA ASP A 32 0.75 4.79 15.48
C ASP A 32 -0.06 5.89 16.18
N VAL A 33 -0.42 6.92 15.41
CA VAL A 33 -1.16 8.10 15.90
C VAL A 33 -2.60 7.72 16.26
N LYS A 34 -3.16 6.67 15.65
CA LYS A 34 -4.53 6.24 15.89
C LYS A 34 -4.64 5.48 17.21
N ASP A 35 -3.73 4.54 17.43
CA ASP A 35 -3.73 3.68 18.62
C ASP A 35 -2.86 4.21 19.77
N GLY A 36 -2.08 5.28 19.51
CA GLY A 36 -1.25 5.97 20.49
C GLY A 36 -0.01 5.20 20.92
N ASN A 37 0.43 4.19 20.15
CA ASN A 37 1.48 3.25 20.53
C ASN A 37 2.59 3.17 19.49
N TRP A 38 3.78 2.78 19.93
CA TRP A 38 4.88 2.45 19.01
C TRP A 38 4.67 1.07 18.41
N CYS A 39 4.79 0.96 17.10
CA CYS A 39 4.58 -0.24 16.33
C CYS A 39 5.79 -0.54 15.43
N LEU A 40 5.96 -1.81 15.08
CA LEU A 40 7.00 -2.20 14.14
C LEU A 40 6.51 -2.01 12.68
N PRO A 41 7.44 -1.86 11.73
CA PRO A 41 7.19 -1.84 10.29
C PRO A 41 6.18 -2.91 9.83
N LYS A 42 6.37 -4.15 10.31
CA LYS A 42 5.52 -5.28 9.99
C LYS A 42 4.08 -5.11 10.48
N ASP A 43 3.90 -4.41 11.61
CA ASP A 43 2.59 -4.20 12.21
C ASP A 43 1.82 -3.15 11.42
N ILE A 44 2.50 -2.10 10.95
CA ILE A 44 1.94 -1.12 10.00
C ILE A 44 1.42 -1.83 8.75
N CYS A 45 2.27 -2.66 8.13
CA CYS A 45 1.89 -3.43 6.94
C CYS A 45 0.66 -4.31 7.21
N ASN A 46 0.66 -5.06 8.32
CA ASN A 46 -0.44 -5.93 8.69
C ASN A 46 -1.72 -5.14 8.95
N GLN A 47 -1.65 -4.00 9.63
CA GLN A 47 -2.80 -3.12 9.86
C GLN A 47 -3.38 -2.60 8.56
N ILE A 48 -2.54 -2.15 7.63
CA ILE A 48 -3.01 -1.65 6.32
C ILE A 48 -3.64 -2.79 5.52
N LEU A 49 -3.07 -3.99 5.53
CA LEU A 49 -3.61 -5.16 4.84
C LEU A 49 -4.93 -5.65 5.47
N GLN A 50 -5.04 -5.67 6.79
CA GLN A 50 -6.27 -6.02 7.50
C GLN A 50 -7.39 -5.01 7.27
N GLN A 51 -7.04 -3.72 7.17
CA GLN A 51 -7.99 -2.65 6.89
C GLN A 51 -8.05 -2.30 5.39
N LYS A 52 -7.52 -3.13 4.48
CA LYS A 52 -7.29 -2.77 3.07
C LYS A 52 -8.52 -2.16 2.39
N ASP A 53 -9.72 -2.69 2.68
CA ASP A 53 -10.98 -2.29 2.04
C ASP A 53 -11.51 -0.93 2.56
N ASN A 54 -11.08 -0.52 3.76
CA ASN A 54 -11.36 0.81 4.33
C ASN A 54 -10.19 1.79 4.14
N PHE A 55 -8.98 1.26 3.99
CA PHE A 55 -7.76 2.04 3.90
C PHE A 55 -7.52 2.54 2.47
N LEU A 56 -7.56 1.62 1.51
CA LEU A 56 -7.48 1.92 0.09
C LEU A 56 -8.88 2.15 -0.45
N LYS A 57 -9.03 3.19 -1.27
CA LYS A 57 -10.29 3.50 -1.95
C LYS A 57 -10.06 3.49 -3.45
N ASP A 58 -11.06 3.01 -4.18
CA ASP A 58 -11.03 3.08 -5.63
C ASP A 58 -10.98 4.55 -6.08
N GLY A 59 -10.01 4.88 -6.94
CA GLY A 59 -9.73 6.25 -7.37
C GLY A 59 -8.81 7.07 -6.45
N MET A 60 -8.34 6.51 -5.32
CA MET A 60 -7.38 7.20 -4.44
C MET A 60 -6.05 7.45 -5.16
N SER A 61 -5.50 8.64 -5.05
CA SER A 61 -4.18 8.93 -5.62
C SER A 61 -3.04 8.37 -4.75
N LEU A 62 -1.90 8.03 -5.37
CA LEU A 62 -0.67 7.66 -4.67
C LEU A 62 -0.21 8.74 -3.69
N ARG A 63 -0.47 10.01 -4.01
CA ARG A 63 -0.16 11.15 -3.14
C ARG A 63 -1.04 11.13 -1.89
N GLU A 64 -2.34 10.92 -2.05
CA GLU A 64 -3.27 10.81 -0.92
C GLU A 64 -2.94 9.60 -0.04
N LEU A 65 -2.60 8.46 -0.66
CA LEU A 65 -2.14 7.28 0.07
C LEU A 65 -0.89 7.59 0.90
N CYS A 66 0.11 8.23 0.30
CA CYS A 66 1.34 8.63 0.99
C CYS A 66 1.05 9.60 2.16
N ILE A 67 0.22 10.61 1.96
CA ILE A 67 -0.18 11.55 3.02
C ILE A 67 -0.90 10.82 4.16
N LYS A 68 -1.81 9.91 3.82
CA LYS A 68 -2.57 9.14 4.82
C LYS A 68 -1.64 8.26 5.67
N LEU A 69 -0.64 7.64 5.06
CA LEU A 69 0.39 6.87 5.77
C LEU A 69 1.23 7.75 6.71
N MET A 70 1.61 8.96 6.26
CA MET A 70 2.31 9.92 7.12
C MET A 70 1.47 10.30 8.33
N GLN A 71 0.17 10.57 8.14
CA GLN A 71 -0.72 11.02 9.21
C GLN A 71 -1.04 9.93 10.23
N LEU A 72 -1.12 8.67 9.81
CA LEU A 72 -1.51 7.58 10.69
C LEU A 72 -0.34 7.00 11.49
N PHE A 73 0.87 7.01 10.93
CA PHE A 73 2.03 6.35 11.54
C PHE A 73 3.21 7.31 11.79
N ASP A 74 2.95 8.62 11.80
CA ASP A 74 3.94 9.71 11.95
C ASP A 74 5.20 9.51 11.09
N LEU A 75 4.99 9.06 9.85
CA LEU A 75 6.10 8.70 8.96
C LEU A 75 6.68 9.93 8.29
N THR A 76 8.00 9.90 8.09
CA THR A 76 8.62 10.84 7.15
C THR A 76 8.09 10.61 5.74
N ARG A 77 8.09 11.66 4.92
CA ARG A 77 7.67 11.56 3.50
C ARG A 77 8.43 10.48 2.73
N ARG A 78 9.74 10.31 3.01
CA ARG A 78 10.56 9.30 2.35
C ARG A 78 10.08 7.89 2.70
N THR A 79 9.81 7.65 3.98
CA THR A 79 9.32 6.37 4.50
C THR A 79 7.91 6.08 3.97
N ALA A 80 6.99 7.04 4.03
CA ALA A 80 5.63 6.88 3.51
C ALA A 80 5.59 6.58 2.01
N CYS A 81 6.47 7.19 1.19
CA CYS A 81 6.59 6.85 -0.23
C CYS A 81 7.05 5.40 -0.45
N LYS A 82 7.98 4.89 0.38
CA LYS A 82 8.40 3.49 0.30
C LYS A 82 7.22 2.55 0.60
N TYR A 83 6.49 2.81 1.69
CA TYR A 83 5.30 2.02 2.03
C TYR A 83 4.20 2.12 0.98
N THR A 84 4.03 3.28 0.36
CA THR A 84 3.10 3.46 -0.77
C THR A 84 3.44 2.52 -1.93
N ASN A 85 4.72 2.49 -2.34
CA ASN A 85 5.20 1.61 -3.41
C ASN A 85 5.09 0.13 -3.03
N TRP A 86 5.43 -0.20 -1.79
CA TRP A 86 5.28 -1.55 -1.26
C TRP A 86 3.81 -2.02 -1.30
N LEU A 87 2.89 -1.15 -0.88
CA LEU A 87 1.47 -1.48 -0.79
C LEU A 87 0.85 -1.73 -2.17
N ILE A 88 1.17 -0.91 -3.18
CA ILE A 88 0.67 -1.11 -4.55
C ILE A 88 1.24 -2.36 -5.22
N ASN A 89 2.40 -2.84 -4.77
CA ASN A 89 2.97 -4.10 -5.24
C ASN A 89 2.39 -5.30 -4.49
N THR A 90 1.94 -5.11 -3.25
CA THR A 90 1.42 -6.19 -2.39
C THR A 90 -0.07 -6.43 -2.58
N VAL A 91 -0.86 -5.36 -2.71
CA VAL A 91 -2.31 -5.42 -2.89
C VAL A 91 -2.64 -5.53 -4.38
N PRO A 92 -3.62 -6.36 -4.80
CA PRO A 92 -4.07 -6.39 -6.18
C PRO A 92 -4.75 -5.06 -6.55
N VAL A 93 -3.95 -4.12 -7.06
CA VAL A 93 -4.41 -2.83 -7.58
C VAL A 93 -3.85 -2.58 -8.98
N TYR A 94 -4.54 -1.76 -9.77
CA TYR A 94 -4.02 -1.27 -11.06
C TYR A 94 -3.93 0.26 -11.05
N LEU A 95 -2.94 0.80 -11.77
CA LEU A 95 -2.66 2.25 -11.88
C LEU A 95 -2.84 2.73 -13.33
N PRO A 96 -4.06 3.09 -13.77
CA PRO A 96 -4.33 3.37 -15.19
C PRO A 96 -3.55 4.56 -15.74
N ASP A 97 -3.27 5.56 -14.90
CA ASP A 97 -2.58 6.81 -15.25
C ASP A 97 -1.28 7.00 -14.46
N ARG A 98 -0.78 5.92 -13.83
CA ARG A 98 0.38 5.91 -12.92
C ARG A 98 0.22 6.80 -11.68
N LYS A 99 -1.00 7.30 -11.37
CA LYS A 99 -1.26 8.22 -10.27
C LYS A 99 -2.39 7.78 -9.36
N HIS A 100 -3.43 7.15 -9.90
CA HIS A 100 -4.62 6.75 -9.16
C HIS A 100 -4.69 5.23 -9.03
N ILE A 101 -5.06 4.78 -7.84
CA ILE A 101 -5.24 3.40 -7.44
C ILE A 101 -6.61 2.95 -7.87
N ARG A 102 -6.67 1.77 -8.50
CA ARG A 102 -7.92 1.09 -8.77
C ARG A 102 -7.89 -0.31 -8.18
N LEU A 103 -8.88 -0.63 -7.35
CA LEU A 103 -8.94 -1.91 -6.66
C LEU A 103 -9.41 -3.00 -7.63
N ILE A 104 -8.74 -4.15 -7.64
CA ILE A 104 -9.19 -5.31 -8.40
C ILE A 104 -10.04 -6.16 -7.44
N PRO A 105 -11.32 -6.40 -7.74
CA PRO A 105 -12.14 -7.29 -6.92
C PRO A 105 -11.53 -8.70 -6.93
N THR A 106 -11.21 -9.21 -5.74
CA THR A 106 -10.75 -10.59 -5.51
C THR A 106 -11.91 -11.52 -5.28
#